data_AF-A0A7R9DES3-F1
#
_entry.id   AF-A0A7R9DES3-F1
#
_cell.length_a   1.000
_cell.length_b   1.000
_cell.length_c   1.000
_cell.angle_alpha   90.00
_cell.angle_beta   90.00
_cell.angle_gamma   90.00
#
_symmetry.space_group_name_H-M   'P 1'
#
loop_
_entity.id
_entity.type
_entity.pdbx_description
1 polymer ?
#
loop_
_entity_poly.entity_id
_entity_poly.type
_entity_poly.pdbx_seq_one_letter_code
_entity_poly.pdbx_strand_id
1 'polypeptide(L)'
;MRCRARSEQTATSVLCDCVDDFCLDAKRRVEVCRPHVLIAMRNETVVSCRLAQWICAADALCSTALEYYNRFCRSMFHGKKCTHRCNNSISILRRQEKAAKLNTCICDGHEEYDCPRIQTNMARLCFNQEPAVAVIGDIHTNEVKAVSTADSGTFRVTPRLTWASLLLLWRLLVHAT
;
A
#
# COMPACT_ATOMS: atom_id res chain seq x y z
N MET A 1 -4.99 17.33 29.55
CA MET A 1 -5.07 15.85 29.58
C MET A 1 -3.66 15.30 29.63
N ARG A 2 -3.28 14.57 30.69
CA ARG A 2 -1.94 13.98 30.82
C ARG A 2 -2.09 12.46 30.78
N CYS A 3 -1.80 11.86 29.65
CA CYS A 3 -1.85 10.41 29.53
C CYS A 3 -0.53 9.84 30.03
N ARG A 4 -0.57 9.01 31.08
CA ARG A 4 0.62 8.34 31.62
C ARG A 4 0.67 6.94 31.04
N ALA A 5 1.80 6.55 30.46
CA ALA A 5 2.07 5.15 30.18
C ALA A 5 2.25 4.44 31.53
N ARG A 6 1.42 3.43 31.82
CA ARG A 6 1.62 2.57 33.01
C ARG A 6 2.82 1.64 32.70
N SER A 7 3.82 1.63 33.57
CA SER A 7 4.85 0.59 33.58
C SER A 7 4.23 -0.72 34.08
N GLU A 8 4.64 -1.84 33.48
CA GLU A 8 4.20 -3.22 33.71
C GLU A 8 2.88 -3.69 33.04
N GLN A 9 3.07 -4.39 31.91
CA GLN A 9 2.36 -5.60 31.44
C GLN A 9 0.85 -5.52 31.16
N THR A 10 0.52 -4.74 30.13
CA THR A 10 -0.29 -5.13 28.94
C THR A 10 -0.46 -3.86 28.10
N ALA A 11 0.33 -3.74 27.03
CA ALA A 11 0.56 -2.50 26.29
C ALA A 11 -0.61 -2.07 25.38
N THR A 12 -1.85 -2.07 25.86
CA THR A 12 -3.04 -1.72 25.05
C THR A 12 -4.08 -0.86 25.77
N SER A 13 -3.83 -0.40 27.01
CA SER A 13 -4.68 0.64 27.62
C SER A 13 -3.85 1.84 28.08
N VAL A 14 -3.83 2.88 27.26
CA VAL A 14 -3.47 4.22 27.74
C VAL A 14 -4.64 4.67 28.61
N LEU A 15 -4.52 4.52 29.93
CA LEU A 15 -5.48 5.05 30.89
C LEU A 15 -5.06 6.49 31.20
N CYS A 16 -5.81 7.45 30.68
CA CYS A 16 -5.61 8.85 31.03
C CYS A 16 -6.44 9.17 32.29
N ASP A 17 -5.75 9.64 33.33
CA ASP A 17 -6.36 10.12 34.57
C ASP A 17 -6.73 11.60 34.40
N CYS A 18 -7.96 11.95 34.78
CA CYS A 18 -8.49 13.31 34.68
C CYS A 18 -8.58 13.97 36.04
N VAL A 19 -8.24 15.26 36.09
CA VAL A 19 -8.17 16.06 37.33
C VAL A 19 -9.29 17.11 37.41
N ASP A 20 -9.87 17.50 36.28
CA ASP A 20 -10.93 18.52 36.19
C ASP A 20 -12.07 18.08 35.25
N ASP A 21 -13.21 18.79 35.34
CA ASP A 21 -14.41 18.52 34.54
C ASP A 21 -14.17 18.70 33.03
N PHE A 22 -13.29 19.64 32.66
CA PHE A 22 -12.91 19.85 31.27
C PHE A 22 -12.23 18.60 30.68
N CYS A 23 -11.30 17.97 31.42
CA CYS A 23 -10.67 16.72 31.03
C CYS A 23 -11.68 15.58 30.93
N LEU A 24 -12.61 15.48 31.90
CA LEU A 24 -13.65 14.45 31.88
C LEU A 24 -14.55 14.60 30.65
N ASP A 25 -14.94 15.83 30.30
CA ASP A 25 -15.76 16.09 29.12
C ASP A 25 -15.01 15.76 27.83
N ALA A 26 -13.76 16.20 27.70
CA ALA A 26 -12.91 15.87 26.57
C ALA A 26 -12.71 14.35 26.42
N LYS A 27 -12.47 13.64 27.52
CA LYS A 27 -12.36 12.17 27.53
C LYS A 27 -13.65 11.52 27.02
N ARG A 28 -14.82 11.91 27.55
CA ARG A 28 -16.12 11.36 27.10
C ARG A 28 -16.34 11.53 25.59
N ARG A 29 -16.00 12.70 25.04
CA ARG A 29 -16.14 12.97 23.60
C ARG A 29 -15.22 12.10 22.74
N VAL A 30 -13.97 11.91 23.15
CA VAL A 30 -12.98 11.12 22.40
C VAL A 30 -13.23 9.61 22.52
N GLU A 31 -13.70 9.13 23.68
CA GLU A 31 -13.92 7.70 23.92
C GLU A 31 -14.96 7.07 22.97
N VAL A 32 -15.92 7.85 22.46
CA VAL A 32 -16.88 7.40 21.42
C VAL A 32 -16.15 6.91 20.15
N CYS A 33 -15.03 7.56 19.79
CA CYS A 33 -14.26 7.20 18.60
C CYS A 33 -13.23 6.10 18.87
N ARG A 34 -12.88 5.83 20.14
CA ARG A 34 -11.82 4.88 20.52
C ARG A 34 -11.94 3.49 19.87
N PRO A 35 -13.10 2.79 19.88
CA PRO A 35 -13.18 1.47 19.26
C PRO A 35 -12.88 1.50 17.76
N HIS A 36 -13.38 2.52 17.05
CA HIS A 36 -13.12 2.70 15.61
C HIS A 36 -11.65 2.99 15.32
N VAL A 37 -11.00 3.83 16.13
CA VAL A 37 -9.57 4.14 16.00
C VAL A 37 -8.73 2.88 16.24
N LEU A 38 -9.04 2.10 17.28
CA LEU A 38 -8.32 0.86 17.59
C LEU A 38 -8.42 -0.14 16.44
N ILE A 39 -9.58 -0.27 15.79
CA ILE A 39 -9.78 -1.11 14.60
C ILE A 39 -8.93 -0.60 13.43
N ALA A 40 -8.96 0.71 13.14
CA ALA A 40 -8.16 1.32 12.07
C ALA A 40 -6.65 1.13 12.23
N MET A 41 -6.17 1.00 13.48
CA MET A 41 -4.76 0.79 13.79
C MET A 41 -4.28 -0.67 13.71
N ARG A 42 -5.19 -1.67 13.70
CA ARG A 42 -4.79 -3.10 13.66
C ARG A 42 -4.19 -3.47 12.32
N ASN A 43 -3.15 -4.29 12.27
CA ASN A 43 -2.41 -4.58 11.03
C ASN A 43 -3.30 -5.08 9.87
N GLU A 44 -4.33 -5.88 10.15
CA GLU A 44 -5.21 -6.47 9.13
C GLU A 44 -6.14 -5.48 8.41
N THR A 45 -6.37 -4.29 8.98
CA THR A 45 -7.28 -3.31 8.35
C THR A 45 -6.59 -2.56 7.22
N VAL A 46 -7.32 -2.25 6.17
CA VAL A 46 -6.86 -1.32 5.14
C VAL A 46 -7.54 0.03 5.38
N VAL A 47 -6.75 1.10 5.33
CA VAL A 47 -7.21 2.47 5.58
C VAL A 47 -6.83 3.36 4.40
N SER A 48 -7.40 4.57 4.33
CA SER A 48 -6.98 5.52 3.32
C SER A 48 -5.54 5.98 3.51
N CYS A 49 -4.87 6.37 2.42
CA CYS A 49 -3.48 6.81 2.48
C CYS A 49 -3.32 8.09 3.30
N ARG A 50 -4.32 8.97 3.28
CA ARG A 50 -4.38 10.10 4.21
C ARG A 50 -4.38 9.63 5.67
N LEU A 51 -5.25 8.70 6.05
CA LEU A 51 -5.31 8.20 7.42
C LEU A 51 -4.03 7.45 7.82
N ALA A 52 -3.44 6.68 6.90
CA ALA A 52 -2.14 6.03 7.11
C ALA A 52 -1.02 7.05 7.40
N GLN A 53 -1.01 8.20 6.73
CA GLN A 53 -0.08 9.29 7.04
C GLN A 53 -0.30 9.86 8.44
N TRP A 54 -1.56 10.06 8.86
CA TRP A 54 -1.87 10.51 10.22
C TRP A 54 -1.41 9.52 11.29
N ILE A 55 -1.61 8.21 11.07
CA ILE A 55 -1.15 7.17 11.98
C ILE A 55 0.38 7.22 12.13
N CYS A 56 1.11 7.39 11.03
CA CYS A 56 2.57 7.52 11.08
C CYS A 56 3.01 8.84 11.73
N ALA A 57 2.36 9.97 11.40
CA ALA A 57 2.71 11.28 11.93
C ALA A 57 2.52 11.40 13.45
N ALA A 58 1.64 10.57 14.04
CA ALA A 58 1.43 10.51 15.49
C ALA A 58 2.62 9.91 16.27
N ASP A 59 3.53 9.19 15.60
CA ASP A 59 4.78 8.69 16.17
C ASP A 59 5.97 9.55 15.73
N ALA A 60 6.82 9.98 16.66
CA ALA A 60 7.89 10.95 16.37
C ALA A 60 8.93 10.42 15.37
N LEU A 61 9.30 9.14 15.46
CA LEU A 61 10.28 8.53 14.55
C LEU A 61 9.68 8.32 13.16
N CYS A 62 8.43 7.83 13.11
CA CYS A 62 7.72 7.66 11.86
C CYS A 62 7.45 8.99 11.16
N SER A 63 7.05 10.02 11.91
CA SER A 63 6.85 11.38 11.40
C SER A 63 8.12 11.94 10.74
N THR A 64 9.28 11.77 11.39
CA THR A 64 10.58 12.16 10.82
C THR A 64 10.90 11.39 9.53
N ALA A 65 10.66 10.07 9.52
CA ALA A 65 10.87 9.26 8.32
C ALA A 65 9.94 9.66 7.16
N LEU A 66 8.69 10.01 7.47
CA LEU A 66 7.71 10.49 6.51
C LEU A 66 8.11 11.85 5.93
N GLU A 67 8.69 12.74 6.74
CA GLU A 67 9.27 14.01 6.28
C GLU A 67 10.41 13.77 5.27
N TYR A 68 11.33 12.84 5.56
CA TYR A 68 12.40 12.48 4.62
C TYR A 68 11.87 11.92 3.31
N TYR A 69 10.88 11.04 3.36
CA TYR A 69 10.18 10.57 2.16
C TYR A 69 9.62 11.74 1.35
N ASN A 70 8.84 12.61 1.98
CA ASN A 70 8.23 13.77 1.31
C ASN A 70 9.27 14.75 0.74
N ARG A 71 10.37 14.97 1.45
CA ARG A 71 11.45 15.87 1.02
C ARG A 71 12.23 15.30 -0.16
N PHE A 72 12.64 14.04 -0.08
CA PHE A 72 13.61 13.48 -1.01
C PHE A 72 12.99 12.75 -2.21
N CYS A 73 11.69 12.42 -2.14
CA CYS A 73 10.97 11.76 -3.23
C CYS A 73 10.17 12.68 -4.15
N ARG A 74 10.29 14.01 -4.02
CA ARG A 74 9.58 14.97 -4.90
C ARG A 74 9.75 14.66 -6.40
N SER A 75 10.97 14.31 -6.83
CA SER A 75 11.22 13.94 -8.23
C SER A 75 10.50 12.64 -8.66
N MET A 76 10.30 11.71 -7.73
CA MET A 76 9.53 10.48 -7.97
C MET A 76 8.03 10.81 -8.03
N PHE A 77 7.52 11.68 -7.16
CA PHE A 77 6.10 12.08 -7.18
C PHE A 77 5.67 12.67 -8.52
N HIS A 78 6.57 13.38 -9.21
CA HIS A 78 6.36 13.95 -10.54
C HIS A 78 6.71 12.98 -11.69
N GLY A 79 6.94 11.71 -11.41
CA GLY A 79 7.16 10.67 -12.43
C GLY A 79 8.53 10.68 -13.11
N LYS A 80 9.51 11.43 -12.59
CA LYS A 80 10.81 11.60 -13.25
C LYS A 80 11.79 10.46 -12.95
N LYS A 81 12.19 10.29 -11.70
CA LYS A 81 13.15 9.26 -11.27
C LYS A 81 13.07 8.96 -9.78
N CYS A 82 13.38 7.73 -9.41
CA CYS A 82 13.69 7.36 -8.04
C CYS A 82 15.18 7.63 -7.77
N THR A 83 15.49 8.67 -7.02
CA THR A 83 16.88 8.96 -6.64
C THR A 83 17.35 7.98 -5.57
N HIS A 84 18.67 7.78 -5.43
CA HIS A 84 19.21 6.97 -4.33
C HIS A 84 18.75 7.48 -2.96
N ARG A 85 18.67 8.81 -2.78
CA ARG A 85 18.19 9.42 -1.54
C ARG A 85 16.70 9.16 -1.29
N CYS A 86 15.86 9.22 -2.33
CA CYS A 86 14.45 8.83 -2.23
C CYS A 86 14.32 7.35 -1.85
N ASN A 87 15.03 6.46 -2.54
CA ASN A 87 14.98 5.02 -2.26
C ASN A 87 15.41 4.71 -0.81
N ASN A 88 16.49 5.35 -0.34
CA ASN A 88 16.92 5.26 1.05
C ASN A 88 15.82 5.74 2.02
N SER A 89 15.16 6.86 1.71
CA SER A 89 14.07 7.39 2.54
C SER A 89 12.86 6.45 2.59
N ILE A 90 12.52 5.80 1.48
CA ILE A 90 11.47 4.77 1.45
C ILE A 90 11.87 3.57 2.32
N SER A 91 13.14 3.14 2.27
CA SER A 91 13.63 2.05 3.14
C SER A 91 13.54 2.41 4.63
N ILE A 92 13.90 3.63 5.01
CA ILE A 92 13.79 4.11 6.40
C ILE A 92 12.33 4.13 6.84
N LEU A 93 11.44 4.68 5.99
CA LEU A 93 10.01 4.76 6.27
C LEU A 93 9.39 3.37 6.45
N ARG A 94 9.70 2.42 5.57
CA ARG A 94 9.17 1.05 5.64
C ARG A 94 9.61 0.26 6.87
N ARG A 95 10.68 0.68 7.55
CA ARG A 95 11.14 0.05 8.82
C ARG A 95 10.35 0.53 10.04
N GLN A 96 9.58 1.61 9.92
CA GLN A 96 8.79 2.12 11.03
C GLN A 96 7.54 1.27 11.21
N GLU A 97 7.31 0.75 12.42
CA GLU A 97 6.12 -0.06 12.72
C GLU A 97 4.83 0.71 12.40
N LYS A 98 4.79 2.00 12.75
CA LYS A 98 3.62 2.86 12.51
C LYS A 98 3.46 3.31 11.05
N ALA A 99 4.42 2.99 10.17
CA ALA A 99 4.30 3.17 8.73
C ALA A 99 3.68 1.96 8.02
N ALA A 100 3.40 0.86 8.71
CA ALA A 100 2.90 -0.37 8.08
C ALA A 100 1.69 -0.12 7.17
N LYS A 101 0.78 0.78 7.59
CA LYS A 101 -0.41 1.17 6.83
C LYS A 101 -0.10 1.86 5.51
N LEU A 102 1.02 2.58 5.39
CA LEU A 102 1.40 3.27 4.16
C LEU A 102 1.77 2.29 3.03
N ASN A 103 2.05 1.02 3.34
CA ASN A 103 2.38 0.02 2.33
C ASN A 103 1.15 -0.54 1.59
N THR A 104 -0.02 -0.52 2.22
CA THR A 104 -1.24 -1.17 1.73
C THR A 104 -2.44 -0.23 1.67
N CYS A 105 -2.24 1.06 1.94
CA CYS A 105 -3.33 2.04 1.95
C CYS A 105 -3.98 2.21 0.57
N ILE A 106 -5.25 2.59 0.60
CA ILE A 106 -6.02 2.93 -0.60
C ILE A 106 -6.10 4.44 -0.77
N CYS A 107 -6.06 4.91 -2.02
CA CYS A 107 -6.34 6.32 -2.33
C CYS A 107 -7.86 6.50 -2.41
N ASP A 108 -8.44 7.25 -1.47
CA ASP A 108 -9.89 7.45 -1.39
C ASP A 108 -10.36 8.73 -2.12
N GLY A 109 -9.42 9.55 -2.61
CA GLY A 109 -9.71 10.78 -3.32
C GLY A 109 -9.86 12.00 -2.41
N HIS A 110 -9.70 11.84 -1.09
CA HIS A 110 -9.72 12.94 -0.12
C HIS A 110 -8.31 13.42 0.29
N GLU A 111 -7.28 12.96 -0.41
CA GLU A 111 -5.91 13.44 -0.28
C GLU A 111 -5.71 14.83 -0.92
N GLU A 112 -4.86 15.67 -0.32
CA GLU A 112 -4.44 16.97 -0.90
C GLU A 112 -3.41 16.81 -2.03
N TYR A 113 -2.97 15.58 -2.30
CA TYR A 113 -1.96 15.23 -3.29
C TYR A 113 -2.49 14.15 -4.23
N ASP A 114 -1.87 14.01 -5.40
CA ASP A 114 -2.23 12.99 -6.39
C ASP A 114 -1.75 11.60 -5.94
N CYS A 115 -2.54 10.98 -5.07
CA CYS A 115 -2.24 9.71 -4.42
C CYS A 115 -2.04 8.56 -5.43
N PRO A 116 -2.96 8.32 -6.39
CA PRO A 116 -2.80 7.23 -7.36
C PRO A 116 -1.51 7.39 -8.19
N ARG A 117 -1.23 8.61 -8.67
CA ARG A 117 -0.02 8.87 -9.46
C ARG A 117 1.25 8.64 -8.65
N ILE A 118 1.27 9.03 -7.37
CA ILE A 118 2.43 8.77 -6.50
C ILE A 118 2.64 7.26 -6.30
N GLN A 119 1.58 6.49 -6.04
CA GLN A 119 1.71 5.03 -5.88
C GLN A 119 2.23 4.37 -7.17
N THR A 120 1.64 4.70 -8.32
CA THR A 120 2.08 4.20 -9.63
C THR A 120 3.53 4.59 -9.92
N ASN A 121 3.90 5.84 -9.69
CA ASN A 121 5.27 6.30 -9.90
C ASN A 121 6.27 5.57 -8.99
N MET A 122 5.91 5.35 -7.73
CA MET A 122 6.79 4.65 -6.79
C MET A 122 7.00 3.19 -7.20
N ALA A 123 5.93 2.47 -7.54
CA ALA A 123 5.99 1.09 -8.01
C ALA A 123 6.90 0.96 -9.24
N ARG A 124 6.65 1.79 -10.26
CA ARG A 124 7.40 1.76 -11.52
C ARG A 124 8.85 2.23 -11.37
N LEU A 125 9.09 3.37 -10.71
CA LEU A 125 10.40 4.02 -10.70
C LEU A 125 11.35 3.51 -9.62
N CYS A 126 10.83 3.04 -8.49
CA CYS A 126 11.67 2.59 -7.37
C CYS A 126 11.76 1.07 -7.27
N PHE A 127 10.75 0.33 -7.75
CA PHE A 127 10.65 -1.11 -7.55
C PHE A 127 10.52 -1.92 -8.85
N ASN A 128 10.49 -1.27 -10.02
CA ASN A 128 10.28 -1.90 -11.33
C ASN A 128 9.04 -2.82 -11.35
N GLN A 129 8.00 -2.43 -10.60
CA GLN A 129 6.74 -3.16 -10.53
C GLN A 129 5.74 -2.51 -11.49
N GLU A 130 4.96 -3.34 -12.18
CA GLU A 130 3.76 -2.86 -12.84
C GLU A 130 2.80 -2.30 -11.78
N PRO A 131 2.13 -1.17 -12.05
CA PRO A 131 1.20 -0.61 -11.08
C PRO A 131 0.13 -1.65 -10.75
N ALA A 132 -0.02 -1.95 -9.46
CA ALA A 132 -1.14 -2.75 -8.99
C ALA A 132 -2.42 -2.04 -9.45
N VAL A 133 -3.23 -2.73 -10.26
CA VAL A 133 -4.54 -2.24 -10.70
C VAL A 133 -5.31 -1.86 -9.44
N ALA A 134 -5.77 -0.61 -9.36
CA ALA A 134 -6.55 -0.13 -8.23
C ALA A 134 -7.77 -1.03 -8.07
N VAL A 135 -7.81 -1.79 -6.97
CA VAL A 135 -9.01 -2.51 -6.56
C VAL A 135 -9.98 -1.42 -6.11
N ILE A 136 -10.90 -1.02 -7.00
CA ILE A 136 -12.08 -0.25 -6.60
C ILE A 136 -12.95 -1.23 -5.83
N GLY A 137 -12.73 -1.31 -4.51
CA GLY A 137 -13.57 -2.08 -3.62
C GLY A 137 -14.86 -1.33 -3.39
N ASP A 138 -15.98 -1.89 -3.83
CA ASP A 138 -17.31 -1.43 -3.44
C ASP A 138 -17.41 -1.48 -1.89
N ILE A 139 -17.63 -0.32 -1.25
CA ILE A 139 -17.68 -0.16 0.22
C ILE A 139 -18.87 -0.96 0.85
N HIS A 140 -19.72 -1.59 0.05
CA HIS A 140 -21.01 -2.11 0.51
C HIS A 140 -21.10 -3.64 0.68
N THR A 141 -20.14 -4.46 0.22
CA THR A 141 -20.38 -5.93 0.15
C THR A 141 -19.37 -6.82 0.87
N ASN A 142 -18.23 -6.31 1.37
CA ASN A 142 -17.17 -7.17 1.94
C ASN A 142 -16.79 -8.36 1.01
N GLU A 143 -17.00 -8.24 -0.30
CA GLU A 143 -16.61 -9.25 -1.28
C GLU A 143 -15.30 -8.84 -1.94
N VAL A 144 -14.23 -9.63 -1.71
CA VAL A 144 -13.00 -9.51 -2.49
C VAL A 144 -13.24 -10.24 -3.83
N LYS A 145 -13.77 -9.53 -4.83
CA LYS A 145 -13.75 -10.05 -6.20
C LYS A 145 -12.35 -9.84 -6.77
N ALA A 146 -11.62 -10.95 -6.97
CA ALA A 146 -10.43 -10.95 -7.78
C ALA A 146 -10.82 -10.55 -9.22
N VAL A 147 -10.49 -9.33 -9.62
CA VAL A 147 -10.56 -8.94 -11.03
C VAL A 147 -9.38 -9.61 -11.74
N SER A 148 -9.65 -10.76 -12.32
CA SER A 148 -8.79 -11.35 -13.34
C SER A 148 -8.95 -10.54 -14.61
N THR A 149 -8.01 -9.64 -14.90
CA THR A 149 -7.86 -9.10 -16.26
C THR A 149 -7.32 -10.21 -17.16
N ALA A 150 -8.20 -11.11 -17.58
CA ALA A 150 -7.99 -11.91 -18.76
C ALA A 150 -8.34 -11.04 -19.98
N ASP A 151 -7.45 -10.11 -20.35
CA ASP A 151 -7.35 -9.67 -21.73
C ASP A 151 -5.97 -9.06 -22.03
N SER A 152 -4.94 -9.89 -21.89
CA SER A 152 -3.73 -9.72 -22.69
C SER A 152 -3.96 -10.54 -23.95
N GLY A 153 -4.42 -9.89 -25.01
CA GLY A 153 -4.38 -10.42 -26.37
C GLY A 153 -2.94 -10.68 -26.80
N THR A 154 -2.32 -11.74 -26.28
CA THR A 154 -1.12 -12.34 -26.86
C THR A 154 -1.55 -13.04 -28.13
N PHE A 155 -1.40 -12.35 -29.27
CA PHE A 155 -1.39 -12.99 -30.58
C PHE A 155 -0.17 -13.91 -30.66
N ARG A 156 -0.33 -15.16 -30.16
CA ARG A 156 0.60 -16.25 -30.41
C ARG A 156 0.43 -16.69 -31.86
N VAL A 157 1.31 -16.21 -32.74
CA VAL A 157 1.54 -16.90 -34.01
C VAL A 157 2.21 -18.23 -33.68
N THR A 158 1.42 -19.30 -33.60
CA THR A 158 1.97 -20.65 -33.60
C THR A 158 2.35 -20.98 -35.05
N PRO A 159 3.63 -21.28 -35.36
CA PRO A 159 3.94 -21.86 -36.65
C PRO A 159 3.34 -23.27 -36.63
N ARG A 160 2.29 -23.49 -37.41
CA ARG A 160 1.72 -24.83 -37.65
C ARG A 160 2.70 -25.65 -38.48
N LEU A 161 3.77 -26.15 -37.85
CA LEU A 161 4.40 -27.39 -38.31
C LEU A 161 3.67 -28.53 -37.60
N THR A 162 2.58 -28.97 -38.20
CA THR A 162 1.93 -30.21 -37.77
C THR A 162 2.89 -31.36 -38.08
N TRP A 163 2.93 -32.36 -37.19
CA TRP A 163 3.75 -33.57 -37.38
C TRP A 163 3.43 -34.29 -38.70
N ALA A 164 2.25 -34.04 -39.28
CA ALA A 164 1.87 -34.48 -40.61
C ALA A 164 2.82 -33.95 -41.70
N SER A 165 3.30 -32.71 -41.61
CA SER A 165 4.25 -32.12 -42.58
C SER A 165 5.64 -32.75 -42.49
N LEU A 166 6.11 -33.06 -41.29
CA LEU A 166 7.36 -33.79 -41.07
C LEU A 166 7.27 -35.24 -41.54
N LEU A 167 6.13 -35.91 -41.34
CA LEU A 167 5.87 -37.26 -41.85
C LEU A 167 5.77 -37.32 -43.37
N LEU A 168 5.20 -36.29 -44.01
CA LEU A 168 5.15 -36.18 -45.48
C LEU A 168 6.55 -35.95 -46.07
N LEU A 169 7.37 -35.09 -45.45
CA LEU A 169 8.75 -34.88 -45.86
C LEU A 169 9.60 -36.15 -45.68
N TRP A 170 9.43 -36.88 -44.58
CA TRP A 170 10.14 -38.14 -44.37
C TRP A 170 9.71 -39.23 -45.37
N ARG A 171 8.40 -39.31 -45.68
CA ARG A 171 7.89 -40.25 -46.71
C ARG A 171 8.44 -39.95 -48.11
N LEU A 172 8.59 -38.67 -48.47
CA LEU A 172 9.17 -38.24 -49.75
C LEU A 172 10.68 -38.55 -49.83
N LEU A 173 11.41 -38.41 -48.72
CA LEU A 173 12.84 -38.74 -48.64
C LEU A 173 13.11 -40.25 -48.72
N VAL A 174 12.22 -41.08 -48.17
CA VAL A 174 12.39 -42.55 -48.18
C VAL A 174 12.03 -43.20 -49.53
N HIS A 175 11.23 -42.54 -50.38
CA HIS A 175 10.90 -43.03 -51.73
C HIS A 175 11.84 -42.52 -52.84
N ALA A 176 12.84 -41.70 -52.49
CA ALA A 176 13.79 -41.12 -53.45
C ALA A 176 15.17 -41.81 -53.44
N THR A 177 15.28 -42.99 -52.83
CA THR A 177 16.47 -43.87 -52.84
C THR A 177 16.12 -45.25 -53.34
#